data_AF-G9ZTQ9-F1
#
_entry.id   AF-G9ZTQ9-F1
#
_cell.length_a   1.000
_cell.length_b   1.000
_cell.length_c   1.000
_cell.angle_alpha   90.00
_cell.angle_beta   90.00
_cell.angle_gamma   90.00
#
_symmetry.space_group_name_H-M   'P 1'
#
loop_
_entity.id
_entity.type
_entity.pdbx_description
1 polymer ?
#
loop_
_entity_poly.entity_id
_entity_poly.type
_entity_poly.pdbx_seq_one_letter_code
_entity_poly.pdbx_strand_id
1 'polypeptide(L)'
;MMKKLVITILTFGFGWALLAFQPNVPAVRAATVISTSQLTKAPYHAVSGYLYQSAALKKRLHNADHYPLTVFYADRAATVRKTNGNKAVYYRVTNGNHRVHGWIWRGYLVRIINVQKQRAAINRLVSSIDRLSSPSKNHVLSLLQSIGRHDVLADLIKDFNQLSDKISDNNDLQKIQTIIDTLKSDGQTLIAIFNNGVNKLYTGVIALHHFNELAFSLANGLLKLVAPL
;
A
#
# COMPACT_ATOMS: atom_id res chain seq x y z
N MET A 1 27.90 -50.22 -49.43
CA MET A 1 29.32 -50.43 -49.75
C MET A 1 29.62 -49.67 -51.03
N MET A 2 30.72 -48.87 -51.05
CA MET A 2 31.21 -48.01 -52.16
C MET A 2 30.43 -46.71 -52.40
N LYS A 3 31.01 -45.53 -52.66
CA LYS A 3 32.37 -44.98 -52.56
C LYS A 3 32.21 -43.44 -52.50
N LYS A 4 33.19 -42.77 -51.88
CA LYS A 4 33.26 -41.33 -51.57
C LYS A 4 33.27 -40.44 -52.82
N LEU A 5 32.75 -39.22 -52.70
CA LEU A 5 33.29 -38.06 -53.43
C LEU A 5 33.61 -36.96 -52.41
N VAL A 6 34.91 -36.73 -52.21
CA VAL A 6 35.47 -35.66 -51.39
C VAL A 6 35.78 -34.52 -52.35
N ILE A 7 35.19 -33.34 -52.13
CA ILE A 7 35.62 -32.10 -52.77
C ILE A 7 36.24 -31.23 -51.69
N THR A 8 37.57 -31.24 -51.66
CA THR A 8 38.40 -30.34 -50.87
C THR A 8 38.55 -29.05 -51.67
N ILE A 9 37.94 -27.95 -51.20
CA ILE A 9 38.26 -26.60 -51.69
C ILE A 9 39.20 -25.97 -50.65
N LEU A 10 40.45 -25.84 -51.07
CA LEU A 10 41.52 -25.13 -50.38
C LEU A 10 41.52 -23.69 -50.89
N THR A 11 41.13 -22.71 -50.07
CA THR A 11 41.33 -21.29 -50.40
C THR A 11 42.19 -20.63 -49.33
N PHE A 12 43.40 -20.27 -49.74
CA PHE A 12 44.33 -19.41 -49.03
C PHE A 12 43.82 -17.97 -49.00
N GLY A 13 43.75 -17.41 -47.79
CA GLY A 13 44.15 -16.04 -47.43
C GLY A 13 43.52 -14.84 -48.15
N PHE A 14 42.63 -14.15 -47.45
CA PHE A 14 42.72 -12.69 -47.34
C PHE A 14 42.18 -12.27 -45.97
N GLY A 15 43.07 -11.73 -45.13
CA GLY A 15 42.76 -11.35 -43.75
C GLY A 15 41.85 -10.13 -43.71
N TRP A 16 40.60 -10.34 -43.30
CA TRP A 16 39.78 -9.28 -42.73
C TRP A 16 39.89 -9.37 -41.21
N ALA A 17 40.63 -8.43 -40.63
CA ALA A 17 40.52 -8.12 -39.22
C ALA A 17 39.12 -7.52 -38.99
N LEU A 18 38.15 -8.38 -38.71
CA LEU A 18 36.88 -8.00 -38.10
C LEU A 18 37.19 -7.46 -36.71
N LEU A 19 37.31 -6.14 -36.60
CA LEU A 19 37.15 -5.44 -35.33
C LEU A 19 35.70 -5.72 -34.88
N ALA A 20 35.53 -6.77 -34.07
CA ALA A 20 34.29 -7.01 -33.38
C ALA A 20 34.07 -5.84 -32.43
N PHE A 21 33.27 -4.86 -32.87
CA PHE A 21 32.58 -3.96 -31.95
C PHE A 21 31.69 -4.83 -31.08
N GLN A 22 32.20 -5.26 -29.92
CA GLN A 22 31.35 -5.79 -28.87
C GLN A 22 30.56 -4.59 -28.33
N PRO A 23 29.23 -4.52 -28.49
CA PRO A 23 28.47 -3.55 -27.75
C PRO A 23 28.74 -3.82 -26.28
N ASN A 24 29.34 -2.86 -25.59
CA ASN A 24 29.40 -2.87 -24.13
C ASN A 24 27.95 -2.81 -23.64
N VAL A 25 27.32 -3.97 -23.45
CA VAL A 25 26.02 -4.06 -22.79
C VAL A 25 26.31 -3.73 -21.33
N PRO A 26 25.91 -2.55 -20.81
CA PRO A 26 26.19 -2.22 -19.43
C PRO A 26 25.60 -3.32 -18.55
N ALA A 27 26.40 -3.83 -17.62
CA ALA A 27 25.97 -4.88 -16.70
C ALA A 27 24.66 -4.45 -16.05
N VAL A 28 23.58 -5.18 -16.33
CA VAL A 28 22.25 -4.90 -15.77
C VAL A 28 22.38 -5.05 -14.27
N ARG A 29 22.40 -3.92 -13.54
CA ARG A 29 22.52 -3.92 -12.08
C ARG A 29 21.40 -4.78 -11.51
N ALA A 30 21.74 -5.85 -10.81
CA ALA A 30 20.75 -6.69 -10.14
C ALA A 30 19.96 -5.87 -9.11
N ALA A 31 18.69 -6.21 -8.90
CA ALA A 31 17.90 -5.58 -7.85
C ALA A 31 18.51 -5.90 -6.48
N THR A 32 18.59 -4.90 -5.60
CA THR A 32 19.17 -5.05 -4.26
C THR A 32 18.14 -4.69 -3.19
N VAL A 33 17.98 -5.55 -2.19
CA VAL A 33 17.15 -5.28 -1.02
C VAL A 33 17.87 -4.28 -0.12
N ILE A 34 17.24 -3.15 0.17
CA ILE A 34 17.78 -2.07 1.01
C ILE A 34 17.37 -2.27 2.46
N SER A 35 16.10 -2.56 2.70
CA SER A 35 15.55 -2.73 4.05
C SER A 35 14.36 -3.66 4.05
N THR A 36 14.05 -4.23 5.21
CA THR A 36 12.88 -5.05 5.46
C THR A 36 12.17 -4.61 6.73
N SER A 37 10.86 -4.81 6.81
CA SER A 37 10.06 -4.53 8.00
C SER A 37 8.87 -5.49 8.09
N GLN A 38 8.32 -5.62 9.29
CA GLN A 38 7.06 -6.31 9.53
C GLN A 38 5.88 -5.38 9.22
N LEU A 39 4.77 -5.96 8.79
CA LEU A 39 3.51 -5.26 8.57
C LEU A 39 2.42 -5.85 9.47
N THR A 40 1.48 -5.00 9.86
CA THR A 40 0.20 -5.48 10.36
C THR A 40 -0.48 -6.29 9.27
N LYS A 41 -0.83 -7.54 9.59
CA LYS A 41 -1.46 -8.45 8.63
C LYS A 41 -2.75 -7.86 8.08
N ALA A 42 -2.84 -7.76 6.75
CA ALA A 42 -4.02 -7.22 6.09
C ALA A 42 -4.36 -8.00 4.80
N PRO A 43 -5.66 -8.10 4.44
CA PRO A 43 -6.10 -8.81 3.24
C PRO A 43 -6.01 -7.93 1.98
N TYR A 44 -5.63 -8.54 0.86
CA TYR A 44 -5.44 -7.89 -0.44
C TYR A 44 -5.88 -8.80 -1.59
N HIS A 45 -6.29 -8.18 -2.70
CA HIS A 45 -6.24 -8.79 -4.02
C HIS A 45 -4.96 -8.36 -4.74
N ALA A 46 -4.33 -9.30 -5.44
CA ALA A 46 -3.25 -9.01 -6.37
C ALA A 46 -3.86 -8.82 -7.76
N VAL A 47 -3.83 -7.60 -8.28
CA VAL A 47 -4.53 -7.23 -9.51
C VAL A 47 -3.64 -7.25 -10.75
N SER A 48 -2.31 -7.33 -10.56
CA SER A 48 -1.37 -7.46 -11.68
C SER A 48 0.01 -7.97 -11.25
N GLY A 49 0.85 -8.32 -12.22
CA GLY A 49 2.28 -8.55 -12.04
C GLY A 49 2.64 -9.93 -11.51
N TYR A 50 3.87 -10.08 -11.00
CA TYR A 50 4.42 -11.37 -10.61
C TYR A 50 4.72 -11.45 -9.12
N LEU A 51 4.49 -12.63 -8.55
CA LEU A 51 4.96 -13.00 -7.23
C LEU A 51 6.36 -13.61 -7.38
N TYR A 52 7.33 -13.04 -6.70
CA TYR A 52 8.73 -13.48 -6.71
C TYR A 52 9.04 -14.36 -5.49
N GLN A 53 9.99 -15.28 -5.65
CA GLN A 53 10.43 -16.14 -4.54
C GLN A 53 11.03 -15.33 -3.39
N SER A 54 11.72 -14.23 -3.70
CA SER A 54 12.34 -13.34 -2.72
C SER A 54 12.27 -11.88 -3.17
N ALA A 55 12.49 -10.96 -2.22
CA ALA A 55 12.59 -9.53 -2.49
C ALA A 55 13.77 -9.14 -3.41
N ALA A 56 14.70 -10.08 -3.70
CA ALA A 56 15.77 -9.88 -4.67
C ALA A 56 15.29 -10.01 -6.14
N LEU A 57 14.04 -10.38 -6.37
CA LEU A 57 13.36 -10.38 -7.68
C LEU A 57 14.01 -11.27 -8.75
N LYS A 58 14.82 -12.27 -8.35
CA LYS A 58 15.56 -13.14 -9.27
C LYS A 58 14.69 -14.22 -9.92
N LYS A 59 13.69 -14.75 -9.20
CA LYS A 59 12.84 -15.86 -9.66
C LYS A 59 11.37 -15.52 -9.48
N ARG A 60 10.59 -15.61 -10.56
CA ARG A 60 9.13 -15.52 -10.55
C ARG A 60 8.55 -16.89 -10.17
N LEU A 61 7.54 -16.90 -9.31
CA LEU A 61 6.82 -18.11 -8.90
C LEU A 61 5.44 -18.17 -9.53
N HIS A 62 4.71 -17.05 -9.51
CA HIS A 62 3.32 -16.99 -9.96
C HIS A 62 3.07 -15.70 -10.74
N ASN A 63 2.18 -15.75 -11.73
CA ASN A 63 1.53 -14.56 -12.27
C ASN A 63 0.29 -14.24 -11.41
N ALA A 64 0.22 -13.04 -10.86
CA ALA A 64 -0.90 -12.58 -10.04
C ALA A 64 -2.22 -12.54 -10.83
N ASP A 65 -2.17 -12.32 -12.14
CA ASP A 65 -3.35 -12.25 -13.02
C ASP A 65 -4.17 -13.55 -13.00
N HIS A 66 -3.54 -14.68 -12.65
CA HIS A 66 -4.21 -15.98 -12.53
C HIS A 66 -4.96 -16.18 -11.20
N TYR A 67 -4.95 -15.17 -10.31
CA TYR A 67 -5.53 -15.26 -8.97
C TYR A 67 -6.52 -14.11 -8.67
N PRO A 68 -7.45 -13.75 -9.58
CA PRO A 68 -8.27 -12.54 -9.46
C PRO A 68 -9.18 -12.52 -8.22
N LEU A 69 -9.64 -13.70 -7.78
CA LEU A 69 -10.51 -13.84 -6.60
C LEU A 69 -9.75 -14.30 -5.34
N THR A 70 -8.44 -14.50 -5.44
CA THR A 70 -7.66 -14.99 -4.28
C THR A 70 -7.44 -13.87 -3.29
N VAL A 71 -7.73 -14.16 -2.02
CA VAL A 71 -7.36 -13.30 -0.90
C VAL A 71 -5.94 -13.63 -0.47
N PHE A 72 -5.09 -12.62 -0.53
CA PHE A 72 -3.72 -12.65 -0.06
C PHE A 72 -3.59 -11.86 1.24
N TYR A 73 -2.73 -12.32 2.14
CA TYR A 73 -2.38 -11.60 3.36
C TYR A 73 -0.94 -11.13 3.28
N ALA A 74 -0.72 -9.82 3.44
CA ALA A 74 0.62 -9.25 3.51
C ALA A 74 1.10 -9.19 4.96
N ASP A 75 2.34 -9.62 5.22
CA ASP A 75 2.94 -9.65 6.57
C ASP A 75 4.30 -8.96 6.66
N ARG A 76 4.99 -8.75 5.54
CA ARG A 76 6.32 -8.12 5.47
C ARG A 76 6.42 -7.15 4.31
N ALA A 77 7.25 -6.12 4.49
CA ALA A 77 7.66 -5.21 3.44
C ALA A 77 9.17 -5.27 3.20
N ALA A 78 9.59 -4.97 1.97
CA ALA A 78 10.98 -4.79 1.61
C ALA A 78 11.12 -3.59 0.67
N THR A 79 12.04 -2.68 0.97
CA THR A 79 12.44 -1.63 0.03
C THR A 79 13.52 -2.19 -0.89
N VAL A 80 13.26 -2.19 -2.19
CA VAL A 80 14.14 -2.76 -3.21
C VAL A 80 14.60 -1.65 -4.14
N ARG A 81 15.91 -1.53 -4.36
CA ARG A 81 16.46 -0.75 -5.46
C ARG A 81 16.41 -1.60 -6.71
N LYS A 82 15.60 -1.19 -7.69
CA LYS A 82 15.45 -1.85 -8.98
C LYS A 82 16.71 -1.63 -9.83
N THR A 83 16.78 -2.40 -10.92
CA THR A 83 17.87 -2.34 -11.89
C THR A 83 18.04 -0.95 -12.51
N ASN A 84 16.93 -0.20 -12.65
CA ASN A 84 16.91 1.18 -13.13
C ASN A 84 17.26 2.23 -12.05
N GLY A 85 17.75 1.82 -10.89
CA GLY A 85 18.12 2.72 -9.78
C GLY A 85 16.94 3.17 -8.90
N ASN A 86 15.70 3.05 -9.37
CA ASN A 86 14.53 3.48 -8.60
C ASN A 86 14.26 2.56 -7.41
N LYS A 87 13.80 3.15 -6.30
CA LYS A 87 13.35 2.40 -5.12
C LYS A 87 11.88 2.05 -5.27
N ALA A 88 11.52 0.83 -4.88
CA ALA A 88 10.14 0.37 -4.83
C ALA A 88 9.93 -0.54 -3.62
N VAL A 89 8.74 -0.51 -3.03
CA VAL A 89 8.41 -1.39 -1.90
C VAL A 89 7.64 -2.60 -2.40
N TYR A 90 8.10 -3.78 -1.97
CA TYR A 90 7.48 -5.06 -2.23
C TYR A 90 6.89 -5.59 -0.94
N TYR A 91 5.69 -6.16 -1.01
CA TYR A 91 5.08 -6.88 0.10
C TYR A 91 5.24 -8.38 -0.11
N ARG A 92 5.54 -9.09 0.97
CA ARG A 92 5.37 -10.54 0.98
C ARG A 92 3.90 -10.84 1.21
N VAL A 93 3.32 -11.63 0.32
CA VAL A 93 1.93 -12.08 0.38
C VAL A 93 1.85 -13.59 0.46
N THR A 94 0.82 -14.09 1.13
CA THR A 94 0.50 -15.53 1.22
C THR A 94 -1.01 -15.70 1.19
N ASN A 95 -1.53 -16.65 0.42
CA ASN A 95 -2.96 -16.95 0.39
C ASN A 95 -3.39 -17.78 1.63
N GLY A 96 -4.71 -17.88 1.87
CA GLY A 96 -5.25 -18.50 3.08
C GLY A 96 -4.86 -19.97 3.30
N ASN A 97 -4.57 -20.74 2.24
CA ASN A 97 -4.13 -22.13 2.33
C ASN A 97 -2.59 -22.30 2.22
N HIS A 98 -1.84 -21.20 2.22
CA HIS A 98 -0.38 -21.14 2.17
C HIS A 98 0.31 -21.70 0.91
N ARG A 99 -0.44 -22.18 -0.08
CA ARG A 99 0.12 -22.78 -1.32
C ARG A 99 0.66 -21.74 -2.30
N VAL A 100 0.11 -20.53 -2.29
CA VAL A 100 0.52 -19.44 -3.20
C VAL A 100 1.07 -18.31 -2.36
N HIS A 101 2.35 -18.03 -2.52
CA HIS A 101 3.05 -16.98 -1.78
C HIS A 101 4.20 -16.39 -2.58
N GLY A 102 4.65 -15.21 -2.17
CA GLY A 102 5.80 -14.56 -2.77
C GLY A 102 5.85 -13.07 -2.48
N TRP A 103 6.82 -12.40 -3.09
CA TRP A 103 7.01 -10.95 -3.01
C TRP A 103 6.42 -10.29 -4.25
N ILE A 104 5.57 -9.29 -4.05
CA ILE A 104 4.91 -8.56 -5.13
C ILE A 104 5.04 -7.06 -4.88
N TRP A 105 5.16 -6.28 -5.95
CA TRP A 105 5.21 -4.82 -5.81
C TRP A 105 3.91 -4.31 -5.20
N ARG A 106 4.01 -3.45 -4.16
CA ARG A 106 2.83 -3.02 -3.39
C ARG A 106 1.77 -2.33 -4.27
N GLY A 107 2.16 -1.69 -5.37
CA GLY A 107 1.23 -0.99 -6.26
C GLY A 107 0.24 -1.92 -6.98
N TYR A 108 0.61 -3.19 -7.13
CA TYR A 108 -0.28 -4.22 -7.69
C TYR A 108 -1.19 -4.88 -6.67
N LEU A 109 -1.16 -4.42 -5.42
CA LEU A 109 -2.10 -4.86 -4.40
C LEU A 109 -3.25 -3.87 -4.28
N VAL A 110 -4.45 -4.41 -4.12
CA VAL A 110 -5.64 -3.67 -3.71
C VAL A 110 -6.05 -4.21 -2.36
N ARG A 111 -6.09 -3.34 -1.34
CA ARG A 111 -6.50 -3.76 -0.01
C ARG A 111 -7.98 -4.13 -0.03
N ILE A 112 -8.31 -5.28 0.54
CA ILE A 112 -9.71 -5.68 0.71
C ILE A 112 -10.26 -4.91 1.91
N ILE A 113 -11.32 -4.16 1.66
CA ILE A 113 -11.95 -3.26 2.62
C ILE A 113 -13.40 -3.73 2.76
N ASN A 114 -13.83 -3.98 4.01
CA ASN A 114 -15.23 -4.25 4.29
C ASN A 114 -15.97 -2.91 4.42
N VAL A 115 -16.47 -2.37 3.32
CA VAL A 115 -17.07 -1.01 3.29
C VAL A 115 -18.15 -0.83 4.36
N GLN A 116 -18.96 -1.85 4.64
CA GLN A 116 -20.00 -1.78 5.68
C GLN A 116 -19.41 -1.62 7.08
N LYS A 117 -18.42 -2.46 7.43
CA LYS A 117 -17.73 -2.36 8.71
C LYS A 117 -17.06 -0.99 8.86
N GLN A 118 -16.42 -0.47 7.81
CA GLN A 118 -15.68 0.78 7.94
C GLN A 118 -16.64 1.98 8.01
N ARG A 119 -17.78 1.91 7.30
CA ARG A 119 -18.87 2.88 7.46
C ARG A 119 -19.42 2.88 8.88
N ALA A 120 -19.60 1.71 9.49
CA ALA A 120 -20.01 1.62 10.89
C ALA A 120 -18.97 2.25 11.83
N ALA A 121 -17.68 2.04 11.58
CA ALA A 121 -16.61 2.68 12.35
C ALA A 121 -16.62 4.22 12.22
N ILE A 122 -16.78 4.75 11.00
CA ILE A 122 -16.90 6.19 10.76
C ILE A 122 -18.13 6.77 11.46
N ASN A 123 -19.28 6.09 11.36
CA ASN A 123 -20.51 6.54 12.02
C ASN A 123 -20.35 6.57 13.55
N ARG A 124 -19.66 5.58 14.13
CA ARG A 124 -19.33 5.58 15.56
C ARG A 124 -18.47 6.79 15.92
N LEU A 125 -17.39 7.04 15.19
CA LEU A 125 -16.53 8.21 15.40
C LEU A 125 -17.32 9.52 15.38
N VAL A 126 -18.08 9.76 14.31
CA VAL A 126 -18.89 10.99 14.17
C VAL A 126 -19.89 11.11 15.31
N SER A 127 -20.61 10.04 15.63
CA SER A 127 -21.60 10.06 16.71
C SER A 127 -20.99 10.30 18.10
N SER A 128 -19.79 9.78 18.36
CA SER A 128 -19.07 10.01 19.60
C SER A 128 -18.61 11.47 19.69
N ILE A 129 -18.06 12.02 18.60
CA ILE A 129 -17.60 13.42 18.53
C ILE A 129 -18.78 14.40 18.70
N ASP A 130 -19.91 14.13 18.05
CA ASP A 130 -21.07 15.02 18.11
C ASP A 130 -21.73 15.09 19.47
N ARG A 131 -21.62 14.03 20.26
CA ARG A 131 -22.19 13.95 21.60
C ARG A 131 -21.25 14.49 22.69
N LEU A 132 -20.03 14.90 22.36
CA LEU A 132 -19.11 15.53 23.31
C LEU A 132 -19.63 16.90 23.74
N SER A 133 -19.30 17.31 24.96
CA SER A 133 -19.45 18.72 25.34
C SER A 133 -18.57 19.62 24.47
N SER A 134 -18.94 20.89 24.30
CA SER A 134 -18.20 21.82 23.44
C SER A 134 -16.69 21.91 23.74
N PRO A 135 -16.24 21.96 25.01
CA PRO A 135 -14.82 21.97 25.33
C PRO A 135 -14.09 20.69 24.84
N SER A 136 -14.66 19.52 25.12
CA SER A 136 -14.09 18.23 24.72
C SER A 136 -14.11 18.06 23.20
N LYS A 137 -15.21 18.45 22.55
CA LYS A 137 -15.38 18.43 21.10
C LYS A 137 -14.29 19.23 20.39
N ASN A 138 -14.01 20.44 20.88
CA ASN A 138 -12.99 21.32 20.28
C ASN A 138 -11.57 20.73 20.39
N HIS A 139 -11.23 20.11 21.53
CA HIS A 139 -9.94 19.42 21.70
C HIS A 139 -9.82 18.18 20.82
N VAL A 140 -10.89 17.39 20.71
CA VAL A 140 -10.90 16.23 19.81
C VAL A 140 -10.75 16.65 18.35
N LEU A 141 -11.45 17.70 17.92
CA LEU A 141 -11.34 18.20 16.55
C LEU A 141 -9.94 18.73 16.23
N SER A 142 -9.28 19.42 17.17
CA SER A 142 -7.91 19.91 16.95
C SER A 142 -6.89 18.76 16.80
N LEU A 143 -7.01 17.69 17.59
CA LEU A 143 -6.20 16.48 17.46
C LEU A 143 -6.46 15.76 16.12
N LEU A 144 -7.72 15.70 15.67
CA LEU A 144 -8.04 15.09 14.36
C LEU A 144 -7.52 15.93 13.19
N GLN A 145 -7.47 17.24 13.34
CA GLN A 145 -6.92 18.15 12.33
C GLN A 145 -5.40 18.13 12.25
N SER A 146 -4.70 17.66 13.29
CA SER A 146 -3.26 17.48 13.25
C SER A 146 -2.83 16.21 12.52
N ILE A 147 -3.75 15.30 12.17
CA ILE A 147 -3.45 14.01 11.51
C ILE A 147 -2.64 14.15 10.22
N GLY A 148 -2.81 15.24 9.47
CA GLY A 148 -2.00 15.51 8.26
C GLY A 148 -0.54 15.89 8.54
N ARG A 149 -0.18 16.10 9.81
CA ARG A 149 1.15 16.53 10.30
C ARG A 149 1.80 15.54 11.27
N HIS A 150 1.06 14.57 11.80
CA HIS A 150 1.61 13.50 12.64
C HIS A 150 1.90 12.27 11.79
N ASP A 151 3.18 11.92 11.68
CA ASP A 151 3.66 10.87 10.78
C ASP A 151 3.25 9.44 11.19
N VAL A 152 2.62 9.23 12.35
CA VAL A 152 2.26 7.89 12.84
C VAL A 152 0.95 7.90 13.63
N LEU A 153 0.01 7.01 13.27
CA LEU A 153 -1.25 6.71 14.01
C LEU A 153 -1.03 6.50 15.52
N ALA A 154 0.15 6.01 15.92
CA ALA A 154 0.53 5.80 17.30
C ALA A 154 0.61 7.11 18.10
N ASP A 155 1.12 8.18 17.49
CA ASP A 155 1.22 9.50 18.13
C ASP A 155 -0.16 10.10 18.32
N LEU A 156 -1.04 9.97 17.33
CA LEU A 156 -2.44 10.38 17.46
C LEU A 156 -3.12 9.67 18.63
N ILE A 157 -2.98 8.34 18.73
CA ILE A 157 -3.56 7.57 19.85
C ILE A 157 -2.98 8.04 21.19
N LYS A 158 -1.67 8.33 21.25
CA LYS A 158 -1.02 8.86 22.44
C LYS A 158 -1.64 10.20 22.87
N ASP A 159 -1.82 11.12 21.93
CA ASP A 159 -2.38 12.45 22.21
C ASP A 159 -3.84 12.35 22.70
N PHE A 160 -4.62 11.43 22.13
CA PHE A 160 -5.97 11.14 22.63
C PHE A 160 -5.98 10.57 24.06
N ASN A 161 -5.04 9.68 24.40
CA ASN A 161 -4.94 9.18 25.79
C ASN A 161 -4.58 10.33 26.75
N GLN A 162 -3.66 11.21 26.36
CA GLN A 162 -3.31 12.40 27.16
C GLN A 162 -4.48 13.38 27.32
N LEU A 163 -5.39 13.45 26.35
CA LEU A 163 -6.63 14.20 26.48
C LEU A 163 -7.58 13.53 27.48
N SER A 164 -7.75 12.21 27.41
CA SER A 164 -8.59 11.45 28.37
C SER A 164 -8.19 11.72 29.82
N ASP A 165 -6.88 11.82 30.10
CA ASP A 165 -6.36 12.08 31.45
C ASP A 165 -6.76 13.46 32.01
N LYS A 166 -7.18 14.39 31.15
CA LYS A 166 -7.55 15.77 31.50
C LYS A 166 -9.06 16.00 31.55
N ILE A 167 -9.86 15.01 31.14
CA ILE A 167 -11.32 15.13 31.07
C ILE A 167 -11.92 14.59 32.37
N SER A 168 -12.58 15.47 33.12
CA SER A 168 -13.28 15.09 34.36
C SER A 168 -14.69 14.57 34.13
N ASP A 169 -15.29 14.85 32.96
CA ASP A 169 -16.64 14.40 32.61
C ASP A 169 -16.63 12.94 32.14
N ASN A 170 -17.22 12.06 32.94
CA ASN A 170 -17.22 10.62 32.68
C ASN A 170 -17.90 10.23 31.35
N ASN A 171 -18.90 11.00 30.90
CA ASN A 171 -19.62 10.72 29.67
C ASN A 171 -18.76 11.05 28.44
N ASP A 172 -18.05 12.17 28.48
CA ASP A 172 -17.08 12.55 27.46
C ASP A 172 -15.86 11.63 27.46
N LEU A 173 -15.38 11.20 28.63
CA LEU A 173 -14.30 10.21 28.75
C LEU A 173 -14.67 8.89 28.05
N GLN A 174 -15.89 8.39 28.24
CA GLN A 174 -16.37 7.18 27.54
C GLN A 174 -16.44 7.35 26.01
N LYS A 175 -16.84 8.52 25.52
CA LYS A 175 -16.89 8.82 24.07
C LYS A 175 -15.49 8.93 23.49
N ILE A 176 -14.56 9.56 24.21
CA ILE A 176 -13.15 9.65 23.81
C ILE A 176 -12.52 8.25 23.81
N GLN A 177 -12.82 7.40 24.78
CA GLN A 177 -12.37 6.01 24.76
C GLN A 177 -12.91 5.24 23.55
N THR A 178 -14.19 5.45 23.20
CA THR A 178 -14.78 4.89 21.98
C THR A 178 -14.05 5.34 20.71
N ILE A 179 -13.62 6.62 20.67
CA ILE A 179 -12.81 7.16 19.56
C ILE A 179 -11.44 6.46 19.50
N ILE A 180 -10.75 6.35 20.64
CA ILE A 180 -9.45 5.67 20.75
C ILE A 180 -9.55 4.21 20.29
N ASP A 181 -10.57 3.48 20.74
CA ASP A 181 -10.76 2.07 20.40
C ASP A 181 -11.07 1.88 18.91
N THR A 182 -11.83 2.80 18.33
CA THR A 182 -12.11 2.80 16.89
C THR A 182 -10.84 3.10 16.07
N LEU A 183 -9.99 4.03 16.53
CA LEU A 183 -8.71 4.33 15.88
C LEU A 183 -7.70 3.17 16.00
N LYS A 184 -7.64 2.48 17.14
CA LYS A 184 -6.79 1.30 17.34
C LYS A 184 -7.21 0.13 16.44
N SER A 185 -8.52 -0.13 16.36
CA SER A 185 -9.05 -1.29 15.64
C SER A 185 -9.10 -1.10 14.13
N ASP A 186 -9.51 0.08 13.65
CA ASP A 186 -9.78 0.33 12.23
C ASP A 186 -8.90 1.43 11.60
N GLY A 187 -8.11 2.17 12.38
CA GLY A 187 -7.32 3.33 11.92
C GLY A 187 -6.38 3.05 10.77
N GLN A 188 -5.66 1.91 10.77
CA GLN A 188 -4.78 1.52 9.64
C GLN A 188 -5.57 1.24 8.35
N THR A 189 -6.79 0.71 8.48
CA THR A 189 -7.68 0.49 7.33
C THR A 189 -8.24 1.80 6.82
N LEU A 190 -8.62 2.72 7.72
CA LEU A 190 -9.07 4.06 7.37
C LEU A 190 -7.96 4.84 6.65
N ILE A 191 -6.74 4.86 7.19
CA ILE A 191 -5.54 5.45 6.55
C ILE A 191 -5.31 4.82 5.16
N ALA A 192 -5.44 3.51 5.03
CA ALA A 192 -5.28 2.84 3.74
C ALA A 192 -6.39 3.21 2.74
N ILE A 193 -7.63 3.43 3.17
CA ILE A 193 -8.72 3.93 2.31
C ILE A 193 -8.36 5.33 1.78
N PHE A 194 -7.93 6.23 2.67
CA PHE A 194 -7.53 7.59 2.30
C PHE A 194 -6.32 7.59 1.34
N ASN A 195 -5.29 6.77 1.61
CA ASN A 195 -4.07 6.72 0.80
C ASN A 195 -4.24 5.99 -0.55
N ASN A 196 -5.10 4.96 -0.63
CA ASN A 196 -5.40 4.27 -1.89
C ASN A 196 -6.38 5.05 -2.78
N GLY A 197 -7.15 5.98 -2.21
CA GLY A 197 -7.98 6.93 -2.95
C GLY A 197 -7.18 7.93 -3.78
N VAL A 198 -5.93 8.27 -3.44
CA VAL A 198 -5.18 9.31 -4.16
C VAL A 198 -4.47 8.76 -5.43
N ASN A 199 -4.01 7.51 -5.42
CA ASN A 199 -3.10 7.00 -6.48
C ASN A 199 -3.75 6.11 -7.55
N LYS A 200 -4.98 5.61 -7.36
CA LYS A 200 -5.70 4.77 -8.34
C LYS A 200 -6.84 5.50 -9.07
N LEU A 201 -7.10 6.77 -8.75
CA LEU A 201 -8.23 7.55 -9.28
C LEU A 201 -7.93 8.39 -10.53
N TYR A 202 -6.71 8.33 -11.08
CA TYR A 202 -6.37 9.07 -12.30
C TYR A 202 -7.06 8.52 -13.58
N THR A 203 -7.63 7.31 -13.52
CA THR A 203 -8.22 6.64 -14.70
C THR A 203 -9.74 6.42 -14.57
N GLY A 204 -10.32 6.54 -13.36
CA GLY A 204 -11.76 6.38 -13.08
C GLY A 204 -12.51 7.71 -13.02
N VAL A 205 -12.09 8.68 -13.83
CA VAL A 205 -12.32 10.12 -13.67
C VAL A 205 -13.79 10.58 -13.77
N ILE A 206 -14.71 9.76 -14.30
CA ILE A 206 -16.05 10.26 -14.69
C ILE A 206 -17.17 9.83 -13.71
N ALA A 207 -17.06 8.70 -13.02
CA ALA A 207 -18.11 8.21 -12.12
C ALA A 207 -18.03 8.78 -10.69
N LEU A 208 -16.90 9.41 -10.33
CA LEU A 208 -16.59 9.85 -8.98
C LEU A 208 -17.03 11.28 -8.65
N HIS A 209 -17.55 12.05 -9.61
CA HIS A 209 -17.94 13.44 -9.34
C HIS A 209 -18.99 13.52 -8.21
N HIS A 210 -19.84 12.50 -8.05
CA HIS A 210 -20.81 12.41 -6.96
C HIS A 210 -20.30 11.75 -5.65
N PHE A 211 -19.27 10.90 -5.71
CA PHE A 211 -18.69 10.28 -4.50
C PHE A 211 -17.63 11.18 -3.85
N ASN A 212 -16.91 11.95 -4.67
CA ASN A 212 -16.01 13.00 -4.21
C ASN A 212 -16.82 14.06 -3.47
N GLU A 213 -17.98 14.47 -3.99
CA GLU A 213 -18.93 15.35 -3.31
C GLU A 213 -19.37 14.82 -1.93
N LEU A 214 -19.64 13.53 -1.76
CA LEU A 214 -20.07 12.98 -0.46
C LEU A 214 -18.92 12.81 0.55
N ALA A 215 -17.73 12.40 0.10
CA ALA A 215 -16.54 12.33 0.96
C ALA A 215 -16.00 13.72 1.30
N PHE A 216 -15.99 14.65 0.33
CA PHE A 216 -15.75 16.07 0.59
C PHE A 216 -16.87 16.70 1.41
N SER A 217 -18.11 16.22 1.37
CA SER A 217 -19.19 16.76 2.21
C SER A 217 -19.09 16.27 3.66
N LEU A 218 -18.56 15.07 3.91
CA LEU A 218 -18.18 14.67 5.27
C LEU A 218 -16.91 15.41 5.75
N ALA A 219 -15.90 15.56 4.90
CA ALA A 219 -14.72 16.36 5.20
C ALA A 219 -15.07 17.85 5.37
N ASN A 220 -15.97 18.40 4.56
CA ASN A 220 -16.51 19.74 4.68
C ASN A 220 -17.49 19.86 5.84
N GLY A 221 -18.19 18.81 6.24
CA GLY A 221 -19.01 18.76 7.45
C GLY A 221 -18.11 18.81 8.69
N LEU A 222 -17.00 18.06 8.68
CA LEU A 222 -15.92 18.18 9.68
C LEU A 222 -15.19 19.53 9.61
N LEU A 223 -15.11 20.19 8.44
CA LEU A 223 -14.56 21.54 8.31
C LEU A 223 -15.57 22.65 8.66
N LYS A 224 -16.88 22.43 8.50
CA LYS A 224 -17.97 23.38 8.83
C LYS A 224 -18.44 23.26 10.27
N LEU A 225 -18.17 22.13 10.92
CA LEU A 225 -18.13 22.04 12.38
C LEU A 225 -16.92 22.77 12.97
N VAL A 226 -15.96 23.21 12.13
CA VAL A 226 -14.72 23.90 12.50
C VAL A 226 -14.51 25.22 11.72
N ALA A 227 -15.57 25.83 11.19
CA ALA A 227 -15.53 27.18 10.60
C ALA A 227 -16.80 27.96 11.01
N PRO A 228 -16.70 29.27 11.26
CA PRO A 228 -17.06 29.87 12.54
C PRO A 228 -18.51 30.34 12.66
N LEU A 229 -19.00 30.35 13.89
CA LEU A 229 -19.45 31.60 14.52
C LEU A 229 -18.45 31.94 15.63
#